data_AF-A0A7S3BTT9-F1
#
_entry.id   AF-A0A7S3BTT9-F1
#
_cell.length_a   1.000
_cell.length_b   1.000
_cell.length_c   1.000
_cell.angle_alpha   90.00
_cell.angle_beta   90.00
_cell.angle_gamma   90.00
#
_symmetry.space_group_name_H-M   'P 1'
#
loop_
_entity.id
_entity.type
_entity.pdbx_description
1 polymer ?
#
loop_
_entity_poly.entity_id
_entity_poly.type
_entity_poly.pdbx_seq_one_letter_code
_entity_poly.pdbx_strand_id
1 'polypeptide(L)'
;AETTRSDGIVTGHAYSMLQAIHVDGIRLVQLRNPWGKGLEWGGDWSDGSPLWASHPAVQAAAQQEDLEDGKFWMAMADFGGIFGRICVCPTEGAFAAAATERSGPFAAGKASRGQLGKRG
;
A
#
# COMPACT_ATOMS: atom_id res chain seq x y z
N ALA A 1 -23.07 -4.98 -2.77
CA ALA A 1 -23.22 -4.14 -3.97
C ALA A 1 -22.31 -2.94 -3.80
N GLU A 2 -21.84 -2.37 -4.91
CA GLU A 2 -20.97 -1.20 -4.87
C GLU A 2 -21.77 0.06 -4.57
N THR A 3 -21.15 1.03 -3.90
CA THR A 3 -21.79 2.31 -3.56
C THR A 3 -20.76 3.41 -3.52
N THR A 4 -21.00 4.46 -4.32
CA THR A 4 -20.19 5.67 -4.34
C THR A 4 -20.51 6.53 -3.13
N ARG A 5 -19.47 6.89 -2.37
CA ARG A 5 -19.53 7.85 -1.25
C ARG A 5 -19.46 9.29 -1.77
N SER A 6 -19.83 10.23 -0.91
CA SER A 6 -19.75 11.67 -1.23
C SER A 6 -18.32 12.19 -1.43
N ASP A 7 -17.31 11.46 -0.97
CA ASP A 7 -15.89 11.77 -1.15
C ASP A 7 -15.28 11.11 -2.42
N GLY A 8 -16.13 10.50 -3.25
CA GLY A 8 -15.74 9.87 -4.52
C GLY A 8 -15.27 8.41 -4.40
N ILE A 9 -15.10 7.88 -3.18
CA ILE A 9 -14.69 6.48 -2.99
C ILE A 9 -15.87 5.52 -3.22
N VAL A 10 -15.64 4.47 -4.01
CA VAL A 10 -16.60 3.40 -4.27
C VAL A 10 -16.35 2.25 -3.29
N THR A 11 -17.29 2.03 -2.40
CA THR A 11 -17.27 0.91 -1.45
C THR A 11 -17.63 -0.40 -2.14
N GLY A 12 -17.13 -1.52 -1.61
CA GLY A 12 -17.33 -2.84 -2.22
C GLY A 12 -16.48 -3.09 -3.46
N HIS A 13 -15.54 -2.19 -3.77
CA HIS A 13 -14.64 -2.27 -4.91
C HIS A 13 -13.16 -2.35 -4.51
N ALA A 14 -12.32 -2.85 -5.42
CA ALA A 14 -10.88 -2.93 -5.26
C ALA A 14 -10.17 -1.84 -6.07
N TYR A 15 -9.20 -1.18 -5.44
CA TYR A 15 -8.36 -0.16 -6.06
C TYR A 15 -6.94 -0.68 -6.17
N SER A 16 -6.21 -0.24 -7.19
CA SER A 16 -4.78 -0.54 -7.33
C SER A 16 -3.96 0.52 -6.61
N MET A 17 -3.05 0.12 -5.73
CA MET A 17 -2.01 1.01 -5.21
C MET A 17 -0.88 1.09 -6.24
N LEU A 18 -0.60 2.29 -6.74
CA LEU A 18 0.40 2.51 -7.79
C LEU A 18 1.76 2.88 -7.19
N GLN A 19 1.76 3.79 -6.22
CA GLN A 19 2.97 4.28 -5.58
C GLN A 19 2.67 4.92 -4.22
N ALA A 20 3.71 5.08 -3.41
CA ALA A 20 3.66 5.82 -2.15
C ALA A 20 4.92 6.68 -2.03
N ILE A 21 4.74 7.91 -1.53
CA ILE A 21 5.84 8.86 -1.34
C ILE A 21 5.86 9.39 0.09
N HIS A 22 7.05 9.81 0.52
CA HIS A 22 7.26 10.51 1.78
C HIS A 22 8.20 11.68 1.55
N VAL A 23 7.66 12.89 1.54
CA VAL A 23 8.40 14.14 1.25
C VAL A 23 7.98 15.18 2.28
N ASP A 24 8.96 15.88 2.87
CA ASP A 24 8.75 16.94 3.87
C ASP A 24 7.78 16.55 5.01
N GLY A 25 7.85 15.30 5.47
CA GLY A 25 6.99 14.77 6.54
C GLY A 25 5.57 14.39 6.09
N ILE A 26 5.22 14.62 4.84
CA ILE A 26 3.92 14.27 4.25
C ILE A 26 4.04 12.90 3.59
N ARG A 27 3.13 11.99 3.95
CA ARG A 27 3.04 10.63 3.40
C ARG A 27 1.81 10.50 2.54
N LEU A 28 1.99 10.28 1.24
CA LEU A 28 0.90 10.12 0.29
C LEU A 28 0.93 8.74 -0.37
N VAL A 29 -0.24 8.27 -0.79
CA VAL A 29 -0.42 7.05 -1.58
C VAL A 29 -1.19 7.43 -2.83
N GLN A 30 -0.76 6.90 -3.98
CA GLN A 30 -1.50 7.00 -5.23
C GLN A 30 -2.29 5.72 -5.44
N LEU A 31 -3.60 5.86 -5.59
CA LEU A 31 -4.50 4.77 -5.92
C LEU A 31 -5.08 4.97 -7.32
N ARG A 32 -5.61 3.89 -7.89
CA ARG A 32 -6.35 3.94 -9.14
C ARG A 32 -7.66 3.16 -9.06
N ASN A 33 -8.74 3.82 -9.44
CA ASN A 33 -10.02 3.20 -9.77
C ASN A 33 -9.98 2.65 -11.21
N PRO A 34 -10.12 1.33 -11.43
CA PRO A 34 -10.07 0.75 -12.77
C PRO A 34 -11.24 1.16 -13.69
N TRP A 35 -12.36 1.64 -13.15
CA TRP A 35 -13.52 2.01 -13.98
C TRP A 35 -13.44 3.40 -14.60
N GLY A 36 -12.62 4.30 -14.03
CA GLY A 36 -12.32 5.61 -14.60
C GLY A 36 -13.49 6.61 -14.73
N LYS A 37 -13.11 7.88 -14.88
CA LYS A 37 -13.89 9.13 -15.06
C LYS A 37 -14.99 9.43 -14.04
N GLY A 38 -14.69 10.37 -13.14
CA GLY A 38 -15.66 10.99 -12.22
C GLY A 38 -15.83 10.29 -10.87
N LEU A 39 -14.98 9.31 -10.56
CA LEU A 39 -15.00 8.53 -9.30
C LEU A 39 -13.61 8.54 -8.65
N GLU A 40 -13.06 9.74 -8.51
CA GLU A 40 -11.76 10.02 -7.88
C GLU A 40 -11.97 10.60 -6.49
N TRP A 41 -10.94 10.49 -5.66
CA TRP A 41 -10.92 11.05 -4.31
C TRP A 41 -11.13 12.56 -4.33
N GLY A 42 -12.08 13.05 -3.52
CA GLY A 42 -12.41 14.47 -3.41
C GLY A 42 -11.89 15.16 -2.14
N GLY A 43 -11.02 14.51 -1.36
CA GLY A 43 -10.47 15.07 -0.12
C GLY A 43 -9.07 15.67 -0.28
N ASP A 44 -8.32 15.74 0.83
CA ASP A 44 -6.96 16.27 0.83
C ASP A 44 -6.06 15.48 -0.14
N TRP A 45 -5.28 16.22 -0.93
CA TRP A 45 -4.40 15.68 -1.99
C TRP A 45 -5.13 15.03 -3.17
N SER A 46 -6.45 15.22 -3.30
CA SER A 46 -7.15 15.06 -4.58
C SER A 46 -6.51 15.88 -5.69
N ASP A 47 -6.82 15.57 -6.94
CA ASP A 47 -6.22 16.21 -8.11
C ASP A 47 -6.42 17.75 -8.12
N GLY A 48 -7.60 18.22 -7.69
CA GLY A 48 -7.92 19.64 -7.52
C GLY A 48 -7.55 20.25 -6.15
N SER A 49 -6.83 19.51 -5.28
CA SER A 49 -6.53 19.97 -3.92
C SER A 49 -5.63 21.22 -3.90
N PRO A 50 -5.96 22.28 -3.14
CA PRO A 50 -5.10 23.45 -3.00
C PRO A 50 -3.79 23.16 -2.25
N LEU A 51 -3.69 22.01 -1.56
CA LEU A 51 -2.49 21.62 -0.81
C LEU A 51 -1.27 21.45 -1.71
N TRP A 52 -1.46 21.08 -2.98
CA TRP A 52 -0.38 20.95 -3.95
C TRP A 52 0.40 22.25 -4.12
N ALA A 53 -0.32 23.36 -4.28
CA ALA A 53 0.28 24.68 -4.47
C ALA A 53 1.08 25.15 -3.24
N SER A 54 0.71 24.68 -2.04
CA SER A 54 1.43 24.99 -0.79
C SER A 54 2.67 24.11 -0.56
N HIS A 55 2.81 23.02 -1.33
CA HIS A 55 3.87 22.02 -1.15
C HIS A 55 4.51 21.64 -2.49
N PRO A 56 5.27 22.56 -3.13
CA PRO A 56 5.82 22.34 -4.46
C PRO A 56 6.79 21.15 -4.55
N ALA A 57 7.55 20.86 -3.48
CA ALA A 57 8.42 19.69 -3.41
C ALA A 57 7.61 18.38 -3.44
N VAL A 58 6.49 18.33 -2.72
CA VAL A 58 5.58 17.18 -2.70
C VAL A 58 4.89 17.04 -4.06
N GLN A 59 4.42 18.14 -4.65
CA GLN A 59 3.80 18.14 -5.98
C GLN A 59 4.75 17.63 -7.07
N ALA A 60 6.01 18.08 -7.04
CA ALA A 60 7.04 17.64 -7.98
C ALA A 60 7.36 16.14 -7.80
N ALA A 61 7.49 15.66 -6.56
CA ALA A 61 7.76 14.26 -6.27
C ALA A 61 6.57 13.34 -6.65
N ALA A 62 5.34 13.83 -6.45
CA ALA A 62 4.13 13.13 -6.84
C ALA A 62 3.89 13.11 -8.35
N GLN A 63 4.61 13.96 -9.11
CA GLN A 63 4.33 14.23 -10.53
C GLN A 63 2.83 14.47 -10.72
N GLN A 64 2.26 15.34 -9.89
CA GLN A 64 0.83 15.51 -9.83
C GLN A 64 0.27 16.02 -11.17
N GLU A 65 -0.76 15.35 -11.64
CA GLU A 65 -1.53 15.69 -12.83
C GLU A 65 -2.99 15.87 -12.39
N ASP A 66 -3.71 16.78 -13.03
CA ASP A 66 -5.15 16.97 -12.83
C ASP A 66 -5.87 16.38 -14.05
N LEU A 67 -6.15 15.08 -13.97
CA LEU A 67 -6.65 14.28 -15.09
C LEU A 67 -7.75 13.33 -14.60
N GLU A 68 -8.88 13.31 -15.31
CA GLU A 68 -9.94 12.33 -15.07
C GLU A 68 -9.56 10.94 -15.64
N ASP A 69 -8.59 10.26 -15.02
CA ASP A 69 -8.10 8.93 -15.44
C ASP A 69 -8.25 7.84 -14.37
N GLY A 70 -8.90 8.18 -13.26
CA GLY A 70 -9.15 7.32 -12.11
C GLY A 70 -7.96 7.20 -11.16
N LYS A 71 -6.80 7.79 -11.46
CA LYS A 71 -5.71 7.94 -10.48
C LYS A 71 -6.04 9.08 -9.54
N PHE A 72 -5.66 8.95 -8.29
CA PHE A 72 -5.72 10.04 -7.34
C PHE A 72 -4.71 9.81 -6.23
N TRP A 73 -4.25 10.90 -5.63
CA TRP A 73 -3.45 10.87 -4.41
C TRP A 73 -4.34 11.07 -3.18
N MET A 74 -3.93 10.52 -2.06
CA MET A 74 -4.53 10.79 -0.75
C MET A 74 -3.48 10.70 0.35
N ALA A 75 -3.76 11.33 1.49
CA ALA A 75 -2.91 11.16 2.65
C ALA A 75 -2.94 9.70 3.12
N MET A 76 -1.78 9.19 3.56
CA MET A 76 -1.68 7.84 4.13
C MET A 76 -2.59 7.65 5.35
N ALA A 77 -2.90 8.73 6.08
CA ALA A 77 -3.84 8.71 7.19
C ALA A 77 -5.28 8.44 6.72
N ASP A 78 -5.73 9.10 5.65
CA ASP A 78 -7.05 8.89 5.05
C ASP A 78 -7.16 7.48 4.48
N PHE A 79 -6.11 7.01 3.79
CA PHE A 79 -6.03 5.63 3.32
C PHE A 79 -6.28 4.63 4.45
N GLY A 80 -5.59 4.79 5.58
CA GLY A 80 -5.75 3.91 6.75
C GLY A 80 -7.12 4.01 7.43
N GLY A 81 -7.81 5.14 7.31
CA GLY A 81 -9.17 5.32 7.83
C GLY A 81 -10.27 4.79 6.90
N ILE A 82 -10.02 4.76 5.59
CA ILE A 82 -11.02 4.42 4.57
C ILE A 82 -10.92 2.96 4.12
N PHE A 83 -9.70 2.45 3.90
CA PHE A 83 -9.48 1.13 3.32
C PHE A 83 -9.26 0.07 4.40
N GLY A 84 -10.23 -0.83 4.57
CA GLY A 84 -10.17 -1.88 5.59
C GLY A 84 -9.39 -3.14 5.19
N ARG A 85 -8.95 -3.27 3.92
CA ARG A 85 -8.23 -4.46 3.44
C ARG A 85 -7.19 -4.09 2.39
N ILE A 86 -6.00 -4.68 2.53
CA ILE A 86 -4.91 -4.61 1.56
C ILE A 86 -4.62 -6.03 1.10
N CYS A 87 -4.53 -6.24 -0.22
CA CYS A 87 -4.09 -7.49 -0.82
C CYS A 87 -2.72 -7.25 -1.45
N VAL A 88 -1.72 -8.04 -1.05
CA VAL A 88 -0.36 -7.97 -1.60
C VAL A 88 -0.08 -9.29 -2.30
N CYS A 89 0.28 -9.22 -3.58
CA CYS A 89 0.74 -10.36 -4.35
C CYS A 89 2.24 -10.20 -4.59
N PRO A 90 3.11 -10.94 -3.87
CA PRO A 90 4.55 -10.87 -4.08
C PRO A 90 4.90 -11.39 -5.48
N THR A 91 5.68 -10.63 -6.22
CA THR A 91 6.41 -11.17 -7.36
C THR A 91 7.64 -11.93 -6.86
N GLU A 92 8.13 -12.89 -7.66
CA GLU A 92 9.34 -13.63 -7.33
C GLU A 92 10.50 -12.66 -7.03
N GLY A 93 11.19 -12.90 -5.90
CA GLY A 93 12.30 -12.05 -5.46
C GLY A 93 11.94 -10.82 -4.61
N ALA A 94 10.66 -10.44 -4.48
CA ALA A 94 10.25 -9.24 -3.73
C ALA A 94 10.64 -9.25 -2.24
N PHE A 95 10.77 -10.44 -1.62
CA PHE A 95 11.16 -10.60 -0.22
C PHE A 95 12.55 -11.24 -0.04
N ALA A 96 13.22 -11.64 -1.12
CA ALA A 96 14.56 -12.25 -1.04
C ALA A 96 15.62 -11.25 -0.55
N ALA A 97 15.41 -9.94 -0.75
CA ALA A 97 16.33 -8.89 -0.31
C ALA A 97 16.21 -8.53 1.18
N ALA A 98 15.12 -8.90 1.87
CA ALA A 98 14.92 -8.59 3.30
C ALA A 98 15.47 -9.66 4.25
N ALA A 99 15.87 -10.82 3.72
CA ALA A 99 16.44 -11.92 4.48
C ALA A 99 17.99 -11.84 4.53
N THR A 100 18.54 -10.69 4.96
CA THR A 100 19.91 -10.70 5.53
C THR A 100 19.80 -10.86 7.04
N GLU A 101 19.95 -12.12 7.43
CA GLU A 101 20.25 -12.68 8.76
C GLU A 101 20.23 -11.74 9.98
N ARG A 102 19.24 -11.91 10.86
CA ARG A 102 19.49 -11.77 12.31
C ARG A 102 19.99 -13.11 12.82
N SER A 103 21.31 -13.29 12.89
CA SER A 103 21.94 -14.36 13.65
C SER A 103 21.78 -14.09 15.16
N GLY A 104 20.63 -14.47 15.70
CA GLY A 104 20.38 -14.58 17.15
C GLY A 104 20.71 -15.99 17.66
N PRO A 105 21.16 -16.15 18.92
CA PRO A 105 21.76 -17.39 19.41
C PRO A 105 20.67 -18.36 19.87
N PHE A 106 19.94 -18.96 18.94
CA PHE A 106 19.19 -20.18 19.22
C PHE A 106 19.65 -21.26 18.24
N ALA A 107 20.81 -21.84 18.56
CA ALA A 107 21.31 -23.03 17.91
C ALA A 107 20.33 -24.18 18.17
N ALA A 108 19.88 -24.81 17.10
CA ALA A 108 19.00 -25.98 17.12
C ALA A 108 19.60 -27.09 17.98
N GLY A 109 18.83 -27.57 18.97
CA GLY A 109 19.16 -28.76 19.74
C GLY A 109 19.22 -29.98 18.81
N LYS A 110 20.34 -30.71 18.88
CA LYS A 110 20.52 -31.96 18.13
C LYS A 110 19.49 -32.99 18.60
N ALA A 111 18.63 -33.47 17.69
CA ALA A 111 17.79 -34.63 17.94
C ALA A 111 18.67 -35.90 17.98
N SER A 112 18.76 -36.55 19.14
CA SER A 112 19.39 -37.87 19.29
C SER A 112 18.49 -38.94 18.69
N ARG A 113 19.03 -39.70 17.72
CA ARG A 113 18.36 -40.83 17.05
C ARG A 113 18.22 -42.00 18.04
N GLY A 114 17.02 -42.24 18.54
CA GLY A 114 16.69 -43.39 19.38
C GLY A 114 16.74 -44.70 18.60
N GLN A 115 17.52 -45.65 19.09
CA GLN A 115 17.70 -47.00 18.54
C GLN A 115 16.55 -47.89 19.04
N LEU A 116 15.70 -48.37 18.13
CA LEU A 116 14.59 -49.28 18.47
C LEU A 116 15.14 -50.69 18.68
N GLY A 117 15.16 -51.14 19.94
CA GLY A 117 15.60 -52.47 20.35
C GLY A 117 14.64 -53.58 19.92
N LYS A 118 15.20 -54.68 19.44
CA LYS A 118 14.51 -55.96 19.23
C LYS A 118 14.08 -56.56 20.58
N ARG A 119 12.83 -57.02 20.67
CA ARG A 119 12.34 -58.09 21.55
C ARG A 119 11.54 -59.00 20.60
N GLY A 120 11.72 -60.32 20.54
CA GLY A 120 11.95 -61.27 21.62
C GLY A 120 10.86 -62.31 21.42
#